data_AF-A0A5K0V8X1-F1
#
_entry.id   AF-A0A5K0V8X1-F1
#
_cell.length_a   1.000
_cell.length_b   1.000
_cell.length_c   1.000
_cell.angle_alpha   90.00
_cell.angle_beta   90.00
_cell.angle_gamma   90.00
#
_symmetry.space_group_name_H-M   'P 1'
#
loop_
_entity.id
_entity.type
_entity.pdbx_description
1 polymer ?
#
loop_
_entity_poly.entity_id
_entity_poly.type
_entity_poly.pdbx_seq_one_letter_code
_entity_poly.pdbx_strand_id
1 'polypeptide(L)' 'VKNPSARVEHEASTSKIGEDQLFYFQQRGIDNEKAVAAIIGGFCKDVFNELPLEFAAEVNQLMSLKLEGTVG' A
#
# COMPACT_ATOMS: atom_id res chain seq x y z
N VAL A 1 2.34 -22.93 20.30
CA VAL A 1 3.70 -22.59 20.80
C VAL A 1 4.07 -23.57 21.90
N LYS A 2 5.18 -24.32 21.81
CA LYS A 2 5.55 -25.38 22.78
C LYS A 2 6.47 -24.90 23.92
N ASN A 3 6.90 -23.64 23.89
CA ASN A 3 7.77 -23.04 24.90
C ASN A 3 6.92 -22.22 25.91
N PRO A 4 6.97 -22.52 27.23
CA PRO A 4 6.17 -21.84 28.25
C PRO A 4 6.54 -20.38 28.51
N SER A 5 7.77 -19.97 28.17
CA SER A 5 8.23 -18.58 28.34
C SER A 5 8.05 -17.71 27.09
N ALA A 6 7.51 -18.27 26.00
CA ALA A 6 7.32 -17.54 24.76
C ALA A 6 6.14 -16.57 24.85
N ARG A 7 6.34 -15.34 24.36
CA ARG A 7 5.29 -14.35 24.12
C ARG A 7 5.07 -14.26 22.62
N VAL A 8 3.82 -14.44 22.18
CA VAL A 8 3.44 -14.43 20.76
C VAL A 8 2.19 -13.60 20.62
N GLU A 9 2.22 -12.65 19.69
CA GLU A 9 1.11 -11.76 19.33
C GLU A 9 0.89 -11.87 17.82
N HIS A 10 -0.37 -11.77 17.39
CA HIS A 10 -0.75 -11.83 15.99
C HIS A 10 -1.84 -10.80 15.73
N GLU A 11 -1.63 -9.98 14.71
CA GLU A 11 -2.59 -8.98 14.25
C GLU A 11 -2.86 -9.17 12.76
N ALA A 12 -4.13 -9.00 12.37
CA ALA A 12 -4.57 -9.02 10.99
C ALA A 12 -5.67 -7.98 10.81
N SER A 13 -5.54 -7.17 9.77
CA SER A 13 -6.48 -6.10 9.42
C SER A 13 -6.84 -6.17 7.95
N THR A 14 -8.07 -5.79 7.62
CA THR A 14 -8.54 -5.64 6.24
C THR A 14 -8.85 -4.17 5.99
N SER A 15 -8.48 -3.68 4.81
CA SER A 15 -8.72 -2.28 4.42
C SER A 15 -9.22 -2.23 2.99
N LYS A 16 -10.12 -1.28 2.71
CA LYS A 16 -10.65 -0.99 1.37
C LYS A 16 -10.41 0.48 1.07
N ILE A 17 -10.10 0.80 -0.19
CA ILE A 17 -10.05 2.17 -0.66
C ILE A 17 -11.48 2.73 -0.68
N GLY A 18 -11.72 3.81 0.06
CA GLY A 18 -13.03 4.44 0.14
C GLY A 18 -13.31 5.34 -1.06
N GLU A 19 -14.56 5.36 -1.53
CA GLU A 19 -14.98 6.25 -2.63
C GLU A 19 -14.77 7.72 -2.26
N ASP A 20 -15.03 8.09 -1.00
CA ASP A 20 -14.79 9.45 -0.50
C ASP A 20 -13.30 9.85 -0.57
N GLN A 21 -12.38 8.90 -0.37
CA GLN A 21 -10.95 9.15 -0.49
C GLN A 21 -10.59 9.44 -1.95
N LEU A 22 -11.08 8.61 -2.87
CA LEU A 22 -10.87 8.82 -4.31
C LEU A 22 -11.48 10.13 -4.79
N PHE A 23 -12.71 10.44 -4.35
CA PHE A 23 -13.37 11.69 -4.66
C PHE A 23 -12.59 12.91 -4.14
N TYR A 24 -12.03 12.82 -2.93
CA TYR A 24 -11.18 13.87 -2.36
C TYR A 24 -9.91 14.14 -3.20
N PHE A 25 -9.30 13.10 -3.78
CA PHE A 25 -8.19 13.25 -4.73
C PHE A 25 -8.66 13.87 -6.05
N GLN A 26 -9.78 13.42 -6.59
CA GLN A 26 -10.36 13.95 -7.84
C GLN A 26 -10.72 15.44 -7.73
N GLN A 27 -11.27 15.88 -6.59
CA GLN A 27 -11.54 17.29 -6.32
C GLN A 27 -10.28 18.18 -6.37
N ARG A 28 -9.10 17.59 -6.19
CA ARG A 28 -7.80 18.27 -6.29
C ARG A 28 -7.17 18.14 -7.66
N GLY A 29 -7.92 17.62 -8.64
CA GLY A 29 -7.42 17.40 -10.00
C GLY A 29 -6.45 16.22 -10.11
N ILE A 30 -6.42 15.32 -9.12
CA ILE A 30 -5.60 14.11 -9.15
C ILE A 30 -6.43 13.00 -9.78
N ASP A 31 -5.89 12.39 -10.82
CA ASP A 31 -6.55 11.28 -11.52
C ASP A 31 -6.67 10.03 -10.63
N ASN A 32 -7.62 9.17 -10.98
CA ASN A 32 -7.95 7.99 -10.17
C ASN A 32 -6.76 7.04 -10.01
N GLU A 33 -5.99 6.82 -11.07
CA GLU A 33 -4.83 5.92 -11.03
C GLU A 33 -3.75 6.44 -10.08
N LYS A 34 -3.42 7.74 -10.16
CA LYS A 34 -2.49 8.37 -9.22
C LYS A 34 -3.02 8.38 -7.79
N ALA A 35 -4.32 8.56 -7.59
CA ALA A 35 -4.95 8.50 -6.27
C ALA A 35 -4.79 7.09 -5.66
N VAL A 36 -5.11 6.05 -6.42
CA VAL A 36 -4.94 4.64 -6.01
C VAL A 36 -3.48 4.34 -5.70
N ALA A 37 -2.56 4.74 -6.58
CA ALA A 37 -1.12 4.56 -6.37
C ALA A 37 -0.63 5.24 -5.08
N ALA A 38 -1.09 6.46 -4.80
CA ALA A 38 -0.73 7.17 -3.58
C ALA A 38 -1.25 6.48 -2.31
N ILE A 39 -2.50 5.99 -2.33
CA ILE A 39 -3.11 5.29 -1.18
C ILE A 39 -2.39 3.96 -0.92
N ILE A 40 -2.13 3.18 -1.97
CA ILE A 40 -1.43 1.89 -1.84
C ILE A 40 0.04 2.10 -1.44
N GLY A 41 0.71 3.12 -1.98
CA GLY A 41 2.05 3.50 -1.56
C GLY A 41 2.12 3.83 -0.07
N GLY A 42 1.11 4.55 0.46
CA GLY A 42 0.97 4.80 1.88
C GLY A 42 0.75 3.52 2.71
N PHE A 43 -0.09 2.61 2.23
CA PHE A 43 -0.35 1.32 2.88
C PHE A 43 0.91 0.44 2.97
N CYS A 44 1.75 0.44 1.94
CA CYS A 44 2.99 -0.34 1.91
C CYS A 44 4.22 0.39 2.47
N LYS A 45 4.07 1.61 2.99
CA LYS A 45 5.19 2.47 3.41
C LYS A 45 6.13 1.79 4.41
N ASP A 46 5.59 1.14 5.43
CA ASP A 46 6.41 0.51 6.46
C ASP A 46 7.19 -0.70 5.93
N VAL A 47 6.63 -1.44 4.98
CA VAL A 47 7.32 -2.51 4.26
C VAL A 47 8.44 -1.96 3.39
N PHE A 48 8.20 -0.83 2.71
CA PHE A 48 9.20 -0.20 1.84
C PHE A 48 10.35 0.45 2.61
N ASN A 49 10.11 0.94 3.83
CA ASN A 49 11.17 1.49 4.66
C ASN A 49 12.17 0.42 5.15
N GLU A 50 11.75 -0.84 5.22
CA GLU A 50 12.61 -1.98 5.58
C GLU A 50 13.34 -2.57 4.35
N LEU A 51 12.97 -2.15 3.14
CA LEU A 51 13.62 -2.63 1.91
C LEU A 51 14.98 -1.94 1.72
N PRO A 52 16.02 -2.70 1.33
CA PRO A 52 17.30 -2.12 0.96
C PRO A 52 17.15 -1.05 -0.13
N LEU A 53 17.91 0.05 0.00
CA LEU A 53 17.79 1.23 -0.86
C LEU A 53 18.01 0.93 -2.34
N GLU A 54 18.79 -0.10 -2.67
CA GLU A 54 19.00 -0.59 -4.02
C GLU A 54 17.71 -1.02 -4.73
N PHE A 55 16.68 -1.44 -3.99
CA PHE A 55 15.38 -1.86 -4.53
C PHE A 55 14.32 -0.75 -4.44
N ALA A 56 14.55 0.29 -3.64
CA ALA A 56 13.56 1.35 -3.41
C ALA A 56 13.17 2.09 -4.70
N ALA A 57 14.09 2.21 -5.66
CA ALA A 57 13.84 2.84 -6.95
C ALA A 57 12.85 2.05 -7.82
N GLU A 58 12.84 0.71 -7.71
CA GLU A 58 12.08 -0.19 -8.59
C GLU A 58 10.69 -0.53 -8.03
N VAL A 59 10.52 -0.42 -6.70
CA VAL A 59 9.25 -0.72 -6.00
C VAL A 59 8.08 0.11 -6.54
N ASN A 60 8.29 1.41 -6.77
CA ASN A 60 7.25 2.29 -7.28
C ASN A 60 6.81 1.91 -8.71
N GLN A 61 7.76 1.51 -9.56
CA GLN A 61 7.46 1.04 -10.92
C GLN A 61 6.73 -0.31 -10.90
N LEU A 62 7.17 -1.24 -10.08
CA LEU A 62 6.57 -2.57 -9.98
C LEU A 62 5.11 -2.51 -9.50
N MET A 63 4.85 -1.63 -8.53
CA MET A 63 3.50 -1.39 -8.01
C MET A 63 2.60 -0.73 -9.04
N SER A 64 3.09 0.33 -9.71
CA SER A 64 2.33 1.00 -10.77
C SER A 64 1.93 0.03 -11.88
N LEU A 65 2.84 -0.85 -12.31
CA LEU A 65 2.59 -1.83 -13.37
C LEU A 65 1.55 -2.90 -12.98
N LYS A 66 1.46 -3.26 -11.70
CA LYS A 66 0.45 -4.21 -11.19
C LYS A 66 -0.94 -3.59 -11.07
N LEU A 67 -1.00 -2.28 -10.85
CA LEU A 67 -2.23 -1.53 -10.65
C LEU A 67 -2.85 -1.08 -11.98
N GLU A 68 -2.02 -0.91 -13.01
CA GLU A 68 -2.47 -0.66 -14.38
C GLU A 68 -3.29 -1.86 -14.90
N GLY A 69 -4.58 -1.65 -15.16
CA GLY A 69 -5.49 -2.68 -15.70
C GLY A 69 -6.18 -3.60 -14.67
N THR A 70 -5.92 -3.45 -13.37
CA THR A 70 -6.67 -4.17 -12.31
C THR A 70 -7.74 -3.31 -11.62
N VAL A 71 -7.75 -2.01 -11.93
CA VAL A 71 -8.81 -1.07 -11.52
C VAL A 71 -9.85 -1.00 -12.64
N GLY A 72 -10.83 -1.89 -12.56
CA GLY A 72 -11.95 -2.00 -13.51
C GLY A 72 -13.11 -2.75 -12.89
#